data_AF-A0A545BDV7-F1
#
_entry.id   AF-A0A545BDV7-F1
#
_cell.length_a   1.000
_cell.length_b   1.000
_cell.length_c   1.000
_cell.angle_alpha   90.00
_cell.angle_beta   90.00
_cell.angle_gamma   90.00
#
_symmetry.space_group_name_H-M   'P 1'
#
loop_
_entity.id
_entity.type
_entity.pdbx_description
1 polymer ?
#
loop_
_entity_poly.entity_id
_entity_poly.type
_entity_poly.pdbx_seq_one_letter_code
_entity_poly.pdbx_strand_id
1 'polypeptide(L)' 'MASKSNWPGHTPLPKGLAAPARRALAHEGIETLEQLAEFGEAGLSKLHGMGPVAVAQLEDAMEESGISYGTG' A
#
# COMPACT_ATOMS: atom_id res chain seq x y z
N MET A 1 -9.19 -7.48 -21.18
CA MET A 1 -9.31 -6.16 -20.54
C MET A 1 -9.51 -6.38 -19.04
N ALA A 2 -8.66 -5.82 -18.19
CA ALA A 2 -8.66 -6.09 -16.75
C ALA A 2 -10.03 -5.76 -16.13
N SER A 3 -10.62 -6.77 -15.47
CA SER A 3 -11.92 -6.69 -14.83
C SER A 3 -11.91 -5.61 -13.76
N LYS A 4 -12.88 -4.70 -13.81
CA LYS A 4 -13.23 -3.82 -12.69
C LYS A 4 -13.89 -4.70 -11.62
N SER A 5 -13.10 -5.25 -10.72
CA SER A 5 -13.61 -5.95 -9.54
C SER A 5 -13.80 -4.97 -8.40
N ASN A 6 -15.05 -4.59 -8.15
CA ASN A 6 -15.49 -3.96 -6.89
C ASN A 6 -15.63 -5.03 -5.78
N TRP A 7 -14.66 -5.94 -5.66
CA TRP A 7 -14.60 -6.89 -4.54
C TRP A 7 -13.97 -6.18 -3.34
N PRO A 8 -14.52 -6.31 -2.12
CA PRO A 8 -13.77 -5.96 -0.91
C PRO A 8 -12.54 -6.86 -0.88
N GLY A 9 -11.34 -6.31 -1.08
CA GLY A 9 -10.10 -7.09 -1.17
C GLY A 9 -9.04 -6.65 -2.20
N HIS A 10 -9.28 -5.63 -3.05
CA HIS A 10 -8.30 -5.20 -4.06
C HIS A 10 -8.21 -3.68 -4.25
N THR A 11 -8.06 -2.92 -3.18
CA THR A 11 -7.87 -1.48 -3.28
C THR A 11 -6.47 -1.17 -3.84
N PRO A 12 -6.35 -0.54 -5.01
CA PRO A 12 -5.05 -0.32 -5.64
C PRO A 12 -4.22 0.73 -4.89
N LEU A 13 -2.89 0.59 -4.95
CA LEU A 13 -1.97 1.55 -4.36
C LEU A 13 -2.10 2.97 -4.98
N PRO A 14 -1.85 4.03 -4.19
CA PRO A 14 -1.89 5.40 -4.67
C PRO A 14 -0.90 5.63 -5.81
N LYS A 15 -1.38 6.22 -6.90
CA LYS A 15 -0.58 6.45 -8.13
C LYS A 15 0.51 7.53 -7.95
N GLY A 16 0.44 8.32 -6.87
CA GLY A 16 1.40 9.36 -6.54
C GLY A 16 2.67 8.87 -5.82
N LEU A 17 2.78 7.56 -5.56
CA LEU A 17 3.95 6.99 -4.91
C LEU A 17 5.24 7.27 -5.70
N ALA A 18 6.28 7.64 -4.95
CA ALA A 18 7.60 7.80 -5.51
C ALA A 18 8.05 6.48 -6.19
N ALA A 19 8.77 6.59 -7.31
CA ALA A 19 9.31 5.44 -8.03
C ALA A 19 10.03 4.41 -7.13
N PRO A 20 10.89 4.78 -6.16
CA PRO A 20 11.51 3.81 -5.25
C PRO A 20 10.51 3.11 -4.33
N ALA A 21 9.53 3.83 -3.77
CA ALA A 21 8.48 3.25 -2.93
C ALA A 21 7.66 2.20 -3.69
N ARG A 22 7.20 2.56 -4.91
CA ARG A 22 6.44 1.64 -5.76
C ARG A 22 7.25 0.39 -6.11
N ARG A 23 8.55 0.53 -6.35
CA ARG A 23 9.44 -0.61 -6.64
C ARG A 23 9.63 -1.50 -5.43
N ALA A 24 9.76 -0.93 -4.23
CA ALA A 24 9.89 -1.70 -2.99
C ALA A 24 8.62 -2.50 -2.69
N LEU A 25 7.44 -1.88 -2.85
CA LEU A 25 6.16 -2.58 -2.68
C LEU A 25 6.01 -3.71 -3.70
N ALA A 26 6.29 -3.45 -4.98
CA ALA A 26 6.25 -4.47 -6.02
C ALA A 26 7.27 -5.60 -5.79
N HIS A 27 8.42 -5.31 -5.17
CA HIS A 27 9.42 -6.30 -4.80
C HIS A 27 8.90 -7.26 -3.72
N GLU A 28 8.15 -6.74 -2.74
CA GLU A 28 7.47 -7.55 -1.72
C GLU A 28 6.18 -8.22 -2.23
N GLY A 29 5.75 -7.94 -3.47
CA GLY A 29 4.48 -8.43 -4.01
C GLY A 29 3.24 -7.72 -3.48
N ILE A 30 3.42 -6.51 -2.93
CA ILE A 30 2.33 -5.65 -2.44
C ILE A 30 1.83 -4.81 -3.60
N GLU A 31 0.63 -5.10 -4.07
CA GLU A 31 -0.04 -4.40 -5.17
C GLU A 31 -1.32 -3.68 -4.72
N THR A 32 -1.75 -3.92 -3.48
CA THR A 32 -3.01 -3.42 -2.90
C THR A 32 -2.83 -2.92 -1.47
N LEU A 33 -3.75 -2.08 -1.01
CA LEU A 33 -3.76 -1.56 0.36
C LEU A 33 -4.08 -2.65 1.39
N GLU A 34 -4.87 -3.68 1.04
CA GLU A 34 -5.09 -4.81 1.94
C GLU A 34 -3.81 -5.61 2.19
N GLN A 35 -3.04 -5.91 1.14
CA GLN A 35 -1.75 -6.58 1.30
C GLN A 35 -0.78 -5.73 2.10
N LEU A 36 -0.83 -4.39 1.93
CA LEU A 36 -0.06 -3.47 2.75
C LEU A 36 -0.50 -3.52 4.22
N ALA A 37 -1.80 -3.59 4.48
CA ALA A 37 -2.36 -3.69 5.82
C ALA A 37 -1.95 -5.00 6.52
N GLU A 38 -1.89 -6.12 5.78
CA GLU A 38 -1.36 -7.41 6.26
C GLU A 38 0.15 -7.38 6.47
N PHE A 39 0.89 -6.65 5.63
CA PHE A 39 2.34 -6.48 5.76
C PHE A 39 2.71 -5.64 7.00
N GLY A 40 1.86 -4.68 7.35
CA GLY A 40 1.99 -3.84 8.52
C GLY A 40 2.97 -2.66 8.36
N GLU A 41 2.74 -1.61 9.14
CA GLU A 41 3.55 -0.38 9.14
C GLU A 41 5.03 -0.66 9.50
N ALA A 42 5.26 -1.60 10.42
CA ALA A 42 6.60 -1.99 10.84
C ALA A 42 7.42 -2.67 9.73
N GLY A 43 6.75 -3.40 8.82
CA GLY A 43 7.37 -3.93 7.61
C GLY A 43 7.65 -2.81 6.62
N LEU A 44 6.68 -1.90 6.45
CA LEU A 44 6.76 -0.78 5.52
C LEU A 44 7.97 0.13 5.79
N SER A 45 8.27 0.41 7.06
CA SER A 45 9.45 1.19 7.48
C SER A 45 10.79 0.50 7.15
N LYS A 46 10.81 -0.82 6.96
CA LYS A 46 12.01 -1.57 6.54
C LYS A 46 12.26 -1.51 5.04
N LEU A 47 11.27 -1.10 4.24
CA LEU A 47 11.39 -1.05 2.79
C LEU A 47 12.29 0.08 2.33
N HIS A 48 13.32 -0.27 1.57
CA HIS A 48 14.29 0.68 1.04
C HIS A 48 13.61 1.61 0.03
N GLY A 49 13.53 2.90 0.36
CA GLY A 49 12.89 3.90 -0.49
C GLY A 49 11.47 4.28 -0.07
N MET A 50 11.01 3.79 1.09
CA MET A 50 9.76 4.22 1.70
C MET A 50 9.97 5.49 2.53
N GLY A 51 10.01 6.63 1.84
CA GLY A 51 10.16 7.93 2.48
C GLY A 51 8.86 8.40 3.17
N PRO A 52 8.93 9.42 4.04
CA PRO A 52 7.77 9.92 4.80
C PRO A 52 6.60 10.36 3.90
N VAL A 53 6.90 10.88 2.71
CA VAL A 53 5.88 11.27 1.71
C VAL A 53 5.17 10.06 1.09
N ALA A 54 5.86 8.94 0.93
CA ALA A 54 5.25 7.71 0.41
C ALA A 54 4.38 7.06 1.49
N VAL A 55 4.86 7.02 2.74
CA VAL A 55 4.08 6.52 3.89
C VAL A 55 2.81 7.34 4.07
N ALA A 56 2.90 8.67 4.12
CA ALA A 56 1.73 9.53 4.30
C ALA A 56 0.68 9.33 3.18
N GLN A 57 1.11 9.13 1.92
CA GLN A 57 0.17 8.84 0.83
C GLN A 57 -0.50 7.47 0.95
N LEU A 58 0.21 6.48 1.48
CA LEU A 58 -0.38 5.17 1.75
C LEU A 58 -1.40 5.26 2.88
N GLU A 59 -1.07 5.95 3.96
CA GLU A 59 -1.98 6.19 5.08
C GLU A 59 -3.24 6.95 4.66
N ASP A 60 -3.09 8.02 3.88
CA ASP A 60 -4.21 8.80 3.33
C ASP A 60 -5.12 7.94 2.45
N ALA A 61 -4.53 7.13 1.55
CA ALA A 61 -5.29 6.21 0.70
C ALA A 61 -5.98 5.10 1.51
N MET A 62 -5.34 4.61 2.57
CA MET A 62 -5.90 3.63 3.50
C MET A 62 -7.09 4.23 4.27
N GLU A 63 -6.95 5.44 4.80
CA GLU A 63 -8.02 6.15 5.51
C GLU A 63 -9.21 6.46 4.60
N GLU A 64 -8.96 6.93 3.38
CA GLU A 64 -10.00 7.18 2.37
C GLU A 64 -10.76 5.90 1.98
N SER A 65 -10.07 4.77 2.00
CA SER A 65 -10.63 3.46 1.69
C SER A 65 -11.22 2.74 2.92
N GLY A 66 -11.05 3.29 4.12
CA GLY A 66 -11.47 2.66 5.38
C GLY A 66 -10.66 1.41 5.76
N ILE A 67 -9.44 1.27 5.24
CA ILE A 67 -8.51 0.18 5.53
C ILE A 67 -7.58 0.64 6.64
N SER A 68 -7.33 -0.21 7.62
CA SER A 68 -6.36 0.05 8.69
C SER A 68 -5.35 -1.08 8.76
N TYR A 69 -4.14 -0.79 9.25
CA TYR A 69 -3.13 -1.81 9.46
C TYR A 69 -3.69 -2.90 10.38
N GLY A 70 -3.46 -4.17 10.01
CA GLY A 70 -3.82 -5.29 10.86
C GLY A 70 -3.06 -5.17 12.18
N THR A 71 -3.77 -5.07 13.30
CA THR A 71 -3.17 -5.31 14.63
C THR A 71 -2.79 -6.79 14.67
N GLY A 72 -1.50 -7.08 14.46
CA GLY A 72 -0.91 -8.42 14.51
C GLY A 72 0.45 -8.39 15.18
#